data_AF-A0A5Y0T0Y0-F1
#
_entry.id   AF-A0A5Y0T0Y0-F1
#
_cell.length_a   1.000
_cell.length_b   1.000
_cell.length_c   1.000
_cell.angle_alpha   90.00
_cell.angle_beta   90.00
_cell.angle_gamma   90.00
#
_symmetry.space_group_name_H-M   'P 1'
#
loop_
_entity.id
_entity.type
_entity.pdbx_description
1 polymer ?
#
loop_
_entity_poly.entity_id
_entity_poly.type
_entity_poly.pdbx_seq_one_letter_code
_entity_poly.pdbx_strand_id
1 'polypeptide(L)'
;MEYSTLLSFAIVTLSQTISIGPGVALVINNAFSHGLKSSIKTSIYIRIGETIVMAISLFALSSTSSTEQHFHIIKIFGGGYLIYIGLMGLIN
;
A
#
# COMPACT_ATOMS: atom_id res chain seq x y z
N MET A 1 19.40 10.67 -16.80
CA MET A 1 18.84 9.40 -16.29
C MET A 1 19.22 8.32 -17.27
N GLU A 2 19.80 7.21 -16.81
CA GLU A 2 20.22 6.11 -17.67
C GLU A 2 18.99 5.36 -18.21
N TYR A 3 19.00 4.87 -19.45
CA TYR A 3 17.86 4.12 -20.01
C TYR A 3 17.50 2.90 -19.16
N SER A 4 18.50 2.29 -18.52
CA SER A 4 18.34 1.20 -17.54
C SER A 4 17.45 1.57 -16.33
N THR A 5 17.58 2.79 -15.81
CA THR A 5 16.78 3.25 -14.66
C THR A 5 15.32 3.45 -15.04
N LEU A 6 15.06 3.93 -16.25
CA LEU A 6 13.71 4.18 -16.76
C LEU A 6 12.97 2.85 -17.00
N LEU A 7 13.67 1.85 -17.54
CA LEU A 7 13.14 0.50 -17.77
C LEU A 7 12.85 -0.21 -16.43
N SER A 8 13.76 -0.11 -15.46
CA SER A 8 13.55 -0.65 -14.11
C SER A 8 12.36 0.00 -13.40
N PHE A 9 12.25 1.34 -13.47
CA PHE A 9 11.12 2.08 -12.92
C PHE A 9 9.80 1.67 -13.57
N ALA A 10 9.76 1.54 -14.90
CA ALA A 10 8.57 1.11 -15.63
C ALA A 10 8.11 -0.29 -15.20
N ILE A 11 9.04 -1.25 -15.08
CA ILE A 11 8.72 -2.62 -14.63
C ILE A 11 8.15 -2.61 -13.21
N VAL A 12 8.80 -1.89 -12.28
CA VAL A 12 8.36 -1.83 -10.88
C VAL A 12 6.99 -1.17 -10.76
N THR A 13 6.77 -0.04 -11.42
CA THR A 13 5.47 0.65 -11.39
C THR A 13 4.36 -0.16 -12.04
N LEU A 14 4.61 -0.81 -13.18
CA LEU A 14 3.64 -1.72 -13.81
C LEU A 14 3.28 -2.89 -12.88
N SER A 15 4.27 -3.54 -12.26
CA SER A 15 4.04 -4.62 -11.30
C SER A 15 3.19 -4.16 -10.11
N GLN A 16 3.42 -2.93 -9.64
CA GLN A 16 2.67 -2.34 -8.55
C GLN A 16 1.22 -1.98 -8.95
N THR A 17 1.01 -1.50 -10.19
CA THR A 17 -0.33 -1.18 -10.70
C THR A 17 -1.18 -2.42 -10.94
N ILE A 18 -0.58 -3.52 -11.40
CA ILE A 18 -1.30 -4.80 -11.62
C ILE A 18 -1.71 -5.46 -10.30
N SER A 19 -0.96 -5.22 -9.22
CA SER A 19 -1.31 -5.72 -7.89
C SER A 19 -2.52 -4.96 -7.35
N ILE A 20 -3.73 -5.44 -7.68
CA ILE A 20 -4.98 -4.99 -7.08
C ILE A 20 -4.88 -5.24 -5.57
N GLY A 21 -4.56 -4.18 -4.82
CA GLY A 21 -4.40 -4.26 -3.37
C GLY A 21 -5.74 -4.45 -2.65
N PRO A 22 -5.71 -4.81 -1.36
CA PRO A 22 -6.91 -5.03 -0.54
C PRO A 22 -7.83 -3.80 -0.49
N GLY A 23 -7.28 -2.59 -0.54
CA GLY A 23 -8.08 -1.36 -0.59
C GLY A 23 -8.89 -1.23 -1.88
N VAL A 24 -8.32 -1.59 -3.04
CA VAL A 24 -9.01 -1.54 -4.33
C VAL A 24 -10.07 -2.64 -4.40
N ALA A 25 -9.74 -3.86 -3.94
CA ALA A 25 -10.69 -4.96 -3.84
C ALA A 25 -11.90 -4.62 -2.96
N LEU A 26 -11.69 -3.90 -1.86
CA LEU A 26 -12.76 -3.45 -0.97
C LEU A 26 -13.68 -2.42 -1.67
N VAL A 27 -13.11 -1.46 -2.40
CA VAL A 27 -13.90 -0.49 -3.18
C VAL A 27 -14.74 -1.19 -4.25
N ILE A 28 -14.18 -2.18 -4.94
CA ILE A 28 -14.89 -2.97 -5.95
C ILE A 28 -16.03 -3.77 -5.29
N ASN A 29 -15.77 -4.47 -4.19
CA ASN A 29 -16.81 -5.19 -3.45
C ASN A 29 -17.93 -4.27 -2.97
N ASN A 30 -17.57 -3.08 -2.47
CA ASN A 30 -18.57 -2.12 -2.02
C ASN A 30 -19.40 -1.55 -3.19
N ALA A 31 -18.84 -1.53 -4.40
CA ALA A 31 -19.55 -1.11 -5.62
C ALA A 31 -20.60 -2.12 -6.03
N PHE A 32 -20.27 -3.40 -5.94
CA PHE A 32 -21.20 -4.48 -6.22
C PHE A 32 -22.29 -4.61 -5.14
N SER A 33 -21.94 -4.47 -3.86
CA SER A 33 -22.89 -4.70 -2.76
C SER A 33 -23.78 -3.49 -2.41
N HIS A 34 -23.25 -2.27 -2.49
CA HIS A 34 -23.95 -1.05 -2.03
C HIS A 34 -24.00 0.06 -3.08
N GLY A 35 -23.51 -0.20 -4.30
CA GLY A 35 -23.55 0.71 -5.43
C GLY A 35 -22.40 1.73 -5.49
N LEU A 36 -22.34 2.44 -6.62
CA LEU A 36 -21.27 3.41 -6.95
C LEU A 36 -21.13 4.55 -5.94
N LYS A 37 -22.24 5.10 -5.43
CA LYS A 37 -22.21 6.20 -4.45
C LYS A 37 -21.55 5.81 -3.13
N SER A 38 -21.78 4.57 -2.66
CA SER A 38 -21.12 4.04 -1.46
C SER A 38 -19.62 3.88 -1.69
N SER A 39 -19.24 3.40 -2.86
CA SER A 39 -17.85 3.14 -3.25
C SER A 39 -16.99 4.39 -3.36
N ILE A 40 -17.56 5.48 -3.87
CA ILE A 40 -16.85 6.77 -3.93
C ILE A 40 -16.52 7.24 -2.51
N LYS A 41 -17.47 7.13 -1.57
CA LYS A 41 -17.20 7.46 -0.16
C LYS A 41 -16.09 6.59 0.41
N THR A 42 -16.16 5.28 0.21
CA THR A 42 -15.11 4.34 0.66
C THR A 42 -13.75 4.65 0.08
N SER A 43 -13.68 4.98 -1.22
CA SER A 43 -12.43 5.38 -1.86
C SER A 43 -11.85 6.65 -1.22
N ILE A 44 -12.67 7.66 -0.96
CA ILE A 44 -12.26 8.90 -0.27
C ILE A 44 -11.68 8.59 1.12
N TYR A 45 -12.38 7.78 1.92
CA TYR A 45 -11.88 7.39 3.25
C TYR A 45 -10.54 6.65 3.18
N ILE A 46 -10.38 5.75 2.21
CA ILE A 46 -9.11 5.04 2.00
C ILE A 46 -7.99 6.02 1.64
N ARG A 47 -8.21 6.95 0.70
CA ARG A 47 -7.21 7.95 0.29
C ARG A 47 -6.80 8.88 1.44
N ILE A 48 -7.76 9.29 2.28
CA ILE A 48 -7.47 10.09 3.48
C ILE A 48 -6.61 9.29 4.45
N GLY A 49 -6.97 8.03 4.72
CA GLY A 49 -6.19 7.14 5.57
C GLY A 49 -4.75 6.96 5.07
N GLU A 50 -4.58 6.69 3.77
CA GLU A 50 -3.25 6.59 3.15
C GLU A 50 -2.44 7.88 3.29
N THR A 51 -3.07 9.05 3.17
CA THR A 51 -2.39 10.34 3.34
C THR A 51 -1.88 10.53 4.77
N ILE A 52 -2.68 10.17 5.77
CA ILE A 52 -2.28 10.24 7.18
C ILE A 52 -1.11 9.30 7.45
N VAL A 53 -1.20 8.05 6.97
CA VAL A 53 -0.11 7.07 7.11
C VAL A 53 1.17 7.57 6.42
N MET A 54 1.05 8.17 5.23
CA MET A 54 2.19 8.74 4.52
C MET A 54 2.81 9.91 5.30
N ALA A 55 2.01 10.79 5.89
CA ALA A 55 2.49 11.89 6.73
C ALA A 55 3.23 11.37 7.98
N ILE A 56 2.67 10.38 8.67
CA ILE A 56 3.31 9.72 9.81
C ILE A 56 4.62 9.06 9.38
N SER A 57 4.65 8.41 8.22
CA SER A 57 5.84 7.75 7.69
C SER A 57 6.96 8.74 7.40
N LEU A 58 6.63 9.89 6.77
CA LEU A 58 7.58 10.97 6.51
C LEU A 58 8.12 11.57 7.82
N PHE A 59 7.24 11.76 8.81
CA PHE A 59 7.65 12.23 10.13
C PHE A 59 8.58 11.22 10.83
N ALA A 60 8.23 9.93 10.83
CA ALA A 60 9.05 8.86 11.40
C ALA A 60 10.42 8.74 10.71
N LEU A 61 10.46 8.89 9.39
CA LEU A 61 11.70 8.96 8.60
C LEU A 61 12.56 10.17 9.01
N SER A 62 11.96 11.36 9.17
CA SER A 62 12.70 12.56 9.60
C SER A 62 13.24 12.47 11.02
N SER A 63 12.59 11.69 11.89
CA SER A 63 13.03 11.49 13.28
C SER A 63 14.11 10.40 13.41
N THR A 64 14.33 9.57 12.38
CA THR A 64 15.27 8.44 12.41
C THR A 64 16.58 8.83 11.72
N SER A 65 17.40 9.62 12.40
CA SER A 65 18.70 10.05 11.84
C SER A 65 19.86 9.09 12.10
N SER A 66 19.69 7.94 12.79
CA SER A 66 20.86 7.12 13.18
C SER A 66 20.66 5.62 13.45
N THR A 67 19.52 4.99 13.15
CA THR A 67 19.34 3.57 13.52
C THR A 67 18.79 2.67 12.41
N GLU A 68 19.68 2.19 11.54
CA GLU A 68 19.39 1.25 10.45
C GLU A 68 18.73 -0.06 10.95
N GLN A 69 19.10 -0.54 12.14
CA GLN A 69 18.58 -1.81 12.68
C GLN A 69 17.09 -1.76 13.04
N HIS A 70 16.59 -0.64 13.56
CA HIS A 70 15.16 -0.53 13.95
C HIS A 70 14.25 -0.52 12.71
N PHE A 71 14.72 0.09 11.62
CA PHE A 71 13.98 0.10 10.35
C PHE A 71 13.90 -1.29 9.72
N HIS A 72 14.94 -2.11 9.87
CA HIS A 72 14.94 -3.51 9.40
C HIS A 72 13.89 -4.36 10.11
N ILE A 73 13.75 -4.20 11.43
CA ILE A 73 12.75 -4.93 12.23
C ILE A 73 11.34 -4.56 11.75
N ILE A 74 11.04 -3.26 11.63
CA ILE A 74 9.73 -2.78 11.17
C ILE A 74 9.41 -3.30 9.77
N LYS A 75 10.40 -3.33 8.86
CA LYS A 75 10.25 -3.90 7.51
C LYS A 75 9.88 -5.38 7.53
N ILE A 76 10.55 -6.19 8.36
CA ILE A 76 10.29 -7.62 8.44
C ILE A 76 8.89 -7.87 9.02
N PHE A 77 8.54 -7.20 10.11
CA PHE A 77 7.21 -7.34 10.72
C PHE A 77 6.10 -6.83 9.79
N GLY A 78 6.27 -5.67 9.16
CA GLY A 78 5.30 -5.11 8.21
C GLY A 78 5.15 -5.97 6.96
N GLY A 79 6.27 -6.44 6.38
CA GLY A 79 6.25 -7.36 5.23
C GLY A 79 5.60 -8.71 5.57
N GLY A 80 5.94 -9.28 6.73
CA GLY A 80 5.32 -10.51 7.22
C GLY A 80 3.81 -10.37 7.44
N TYR A 81 3.37 -9.24 7.99
CA TYR A 81 1.94 -8.93 8.14
C TYR A 81 1.21 -8.85 6.80
N LEU A 82 1.83 -8.24 5.77
CA LEU A 82 1.25 -8.21 4.42
C LEU A 82 1.16 -9.60 3.80
N ILE A 83 2.15 -10.47 4.01
CA ILE A 83 2.09 -11.88 3.56
C ILE A 83 0.92 -12.60 4.26
N TYR A 84 0.76 -12.41 5.57
CA TYR A 84 -0.35 -13.00 6.32
C TYR A 84 -1.72 -12.55 5.78
N ILE A 85 -1.91 -11.25 5.57
CA ILE A 85 -3.16 -10.72 5.01
C ILE A 85 -3.39 -11.23 3.58
N GLY A 86 -2.33 -11.32 2.77
CA GLY A 86 -2.41 -11.87 1.42
C GLY A 86 -2.84 -13.33 1.39
N LEU A 87 -2.25 -14.17 2.26
CA LEU A 87 -2.65 -15.57 2.41
C LEU A 87 -4.09 -15.70 2.92
N MET A 88 -4.47 -14.90 3.93
CA MET A 88 -5.82 -14.95 4.47
C MET A 88 -6.87 -14.50 3.44
N GLY A 89 -6.56 -13.51 2.60
CA GLY A 89 -7.41 -13.10 1.49
C GLY A 89 -7.49 -14.10 0.33
N LEU A 90 -6.58 -15.07 0.25
CA LEU A 90 -6.66 -16.16 -0.73
C LEU A 90 -7.49 -17.35 -0.22
N ILE A 91 -7.47 -17.58 1.11
CA ILE A 91 -8.11 -18.73 1.74
C ILE A 91 -9.60 -18.47 2.05
N ASN A 92 -9.98 -17.22 2.30
CA ASN A 92 -11.34 -16.82 2.72
C ASN A 92 -12.13 -16.15 1.60
#